data_AF-A0A5N5GQG2-F1
#
_entry.id   AF-A0A5N5GQG2-F1
#
_cell.length_a   1.000
_cell.length_b   1.000
_cell.length_c   1.000
_cell.angle_alpha   90.00
_cell.angle_beta   90.00
_cell.angle_gamma   90.00
#
_symmetry.space_group_name_H-M   'P 1'
#
loop_
_entity.id
_entity.type
_entity.pdbx_description
1 polymer ?
#
loop_
_entity_poly.entity_id
_entity_poly.type
_entity_poly.pdbx_seq_one_letter_code
_entity_poly.pdbx_strand_id
1 'polypeptide(L)'
;MLGISVHGQKLLIDPTAFAIRDGGKTGGCFLDNGSTLSYLITSAFKALIQFLEMYFMRFPRLVKNTSPTKANFDLCYEWKPPLGFKDLPTLTFHFENAHLDSKPQDAFITFQVDQNVVLCLGFFKDKVRSLIGSFRQVNYRFIHDLKGAKNS
;
A
#
# COMPACT_ATOMS: atom_id res chain seq x y z
N MET A 1 17.13 3.82 -0.11
CA MET A 1 16.25 3.27 0.94
C MET A 1 16.97 2.10 1.58
N LEU A 2 16.85 1.92 2.89
CA LEU A 2 17.57 0.92 3.69
C LEU A 2 16.61 0.02 4.47
N GLY A 3 15.32 0.36 4.52
CA GLY A 3 14.33 -0.43 5.23
C GLY A 3 12.99 0.28 5.31
N ILE A 4 12.02 -0.45 5.85
CA ILE A 4 10.65 0.01 6.09
C ILE A 4 10.33 -0.34 7.54
N SER A 5 9.65 0.56 8.25
CA SER A 5 9.02 0.26 9.53
C SER A 5 7.51 0.41 9.44
N VAL A 6 6.80 -0.41 10.20
CA VAL A 6 5.34 -0.34 10.35
C VAL A 6 5.06 -0.10 11.83
N HIS A 7 4.43 1.03 12.15
CA HIS A 7 4.17 1.44 13.54
C HIS A 7 5.43 1.39 14.43
N GLY A 8 6.56 1.88 13.91
CA GLY A 8 7.85 1.89 14.59
C GLY A 8 8.62 0.56 14.57
N GLN A 9 8.00 -0.54 14.14
CA GLN A 9 8.68 -1.83 14.05
C GLN A 9 9.35 -2.00 12.67
N LYS A 10 10.68 -2.09 12.66
CA LYS A 10 11.46 -2.31 11.44
C LYS A 10 11.21 -3.71 10.87
N LEU A 11 10.87 -3.76 9.60
CA LEU A 11 10.65 -5.00 8.87
C LEU A 11 11.98 -5.71 8.60
N LEU A 12 11.95 -7.04 8.62
CA LEU A 12 13.08 -7.86 8.21
C LEU A 12 13.17 -7.89 6.69
N ILE A 13 13.93 -6.94 6.15
CA ILE A 13 14.21 -6.81 4.71
C ILE A 13 15.73 -6.81 4.58
N ASP A 14 16.25 -7.65 3.68
CA ASP A 14 17.67 -7.61 3.32
C ASP A 14 18.02 -6.19 2.82
N PRO A 15 18.96 -5.46 3.45
CA PRO A 15 19.32 -4.10 3.02
C PRO A 15 19.75 -4.02 1.55
N THR A 16 20.32 -5.10 1.02
CA THR A 16 20.73 -5.19 -0.39
C THR A 16 19.54 -5.20 -1.34
N ALA A 17 18.31 -5.49 -0.87
CA ALA A 17 17.10 -5.42 -1.69
C ALA A 17 16.96 -4.06 -2.40
N PHE A 18 17.38 -2.97 -1.74
CA PHE A 18 17.29 -1.62 -2.28
C PHE A 18 18.57 -1.12 -2.94
N ALA A 19 19.64 -1.92 -2.96
CA ALA A 19 20.92 -1.51 -3.53
C ALA A 19 20.75 -1.11 -5.01
N ILE A 20 21.35 0.02 -5.38
CA ILE A 20 21.39 0.47 -6.77
C ILE A 20 22.33 -0.45 -7.54
N ARG A 21 21.87 -0.91 -8.70
CA ARG A 21 22.57 -1.87 -9.57
C ARG A 21 22.55 -1.39 -11.02
N ASP A 22 23.36 -2.03 -11.85
CA ASP A 22 23.40 -1.80 -13.30
C ASP A 22 23.57 -0.33 -13.70
N GLY A 23 24.41 0.41 -12.97
CA GLY A 23 24.64 1.84 -13.19
C GLY A 23 23.40 2.72 -12.95
N GLY A 24 22.48 2.31 -12.07
CA GLY A 24 21.26 3.08 -11.76
C GLY A 24 20.00 2.56 -12.48
N LYS A 25 20.11 1.51 -13.29
CA LYS A 25 18.97 0.96 -14.04
C LYS A 25 18.04 0.11 -13.17
N THR A 26 18.56 -0.52 -12.12
CA THR A 26 17.79 -1.39 -11.24
C THR A 26 18.09 -1.10 -9.76
N GLY A 27 17.16 -1.48 -8.89
CA GLY A 27 17.20 -1.17 -7.47
C GLY A 27 16.94 0.30 -7.15
N GLY A 28 17.33 0.72 -5.95
CA GLY A 28 17.08 2.06 -5.45
C GLY A 28 15.62 2.32 -5.10
N CYS A 29 15.36 3.58 -4.76
CA CYS A 29 14.03 4.10 -4.45
C CYS A 29 13.94 5.54 -4.91
N PHE A 30 12.91 5.86 -5.69
CA PHE A 30 12.60 7.21 -6.15
C PHE A 30 11.45 7.79 -5.34
N LEU A 31 11.52 9.09 -5.05
CA LEU A 31 10.39 9.85 -4.53
C LEU A 31 9.75 10.55 -5.72
N ASP A 32 8.49 10.24 -6.02
CA ASP A 32 7.77 10.81 -7.15
C ASP A 32 6.50 11.51 -6.67
N ASN A 33 6.54 12.84 -6.71
CA ASN A 33 5.43 13.69 -6.29
C ASN A 33 4.33 13.85 -7.37
N GLY A 34 4.50 13.23 -8.55
CA GLY A 34 3.51 13.17 -9.61
C GLY A 34 2.70 11.87 -9.65
N SER A 35 3.18 10.81 -8.98
CA SER A 35 2.50 9.51 -8.94
C SER A 35 1.55 9.40 -7.75
N THR A 36 0.31 8.99 -8.02
CA THR A 36 -0.67 8.66 -6.96
C THR A 36 -0.28 7.37 -6.24
N LEU A 37 0.18 6.36 -6.98
CA LEU A 37 0.45 5.02 -6.44
C LEU A 37 1.94 4.83 -6.14
N SER A 38 2.22 4.02 -5.12
CA SER A 38 3.57 3.64 -4.75
C SER A 38 3.89 2.22 -5.21
N TYR A 39 5.16 1.97 -5.49
CA TYR A 39 5.69 0.68 -5.90
C TYR A 39 6.85 0.28 -5.00
N LEU A 40 6.90 -0.97 -4.59
CA LEU A 40 8.01 -1.50 -3.82
C LEU A 40 8.66 -2.65 -4.56
N ILE A 41 9.99 -2.74 -4.46
CA ILE A 41 10.68 -3.91 -4.94
C ILE A 41 10.10 -5.16 -4.26
N THR A 42 9.97 -6.23 -5.03
CA THR A 42 9.15 -7.41 -4.67
C THR A 42 9.42 -7.97 -3.27
N SER A 43 10.68 -8.03 -2.83
CA SER A 43 11.02 -8.52 -1.47
C SER A 43 10.48 -7.62 -0.36
N ALA A 44 10.63 -6.30 -0.52
CA ALA A 44 10.11 -5.32 0.42
C ALA A 44 8.58 -5.29 0.43
N PHE A 45 7.96 -5.39 -0.75
CA PHE A 45 6.51 -5.48 -0.87
C PHE A 45 5.95 -6.68 -0.10
N LYS A 46 6.54 -7.87 -0.30
CA LYS A 46 6.12 -9.09 0.40
C LYS A 46 6.26 -8.97 1.91
N ALA A 47 7.38 -8.41 2.39
CA ALA A 47 7.60 -8.18 3.81
C ALA A 47 6.55 -7.23 4.40
N LEU A 48 6.19 -6.17 3.68
CA LEU A 48 5.16 -5.22 4.10
C LEU A 48 3.78 -5.88 4.18
N ILE A 49 3.38 -6.62 3.15
CA ILE A 49 2.09 -7.35 3.12
C ILE A 49 2.01 -8.33 4.29
N GLN A 50 3.02 -9.19 4.44
CA GLN A 50 3.05 -10.20 5.51
C GLN A 50 2.94 -9.55 6.89
N PHE A 51 3.68 -8.45 7.12
CA PHE A 51 3.61 -7.74 8.39
C PHE A 51 2.23 -7.12 8.62
N LEU A 52 1.67 -6.44 7.62
CA LEU A 52 0.36 -5.81 7.73
C LEU A 52 -0.76 -6.82 7.97
N GLU A 53 -0.70 -8.00 7.33
CA GLU A 53 -1.64 -9.08 7.60
C GLU A 53 -1.59 -9.51 9.08
N MET A 54 -0.39 -9.75 9.61
CA MET A 54 -0.21 -10.07 11.04
C MET A 54 -0.65 -8.91 11.95
N TYR A 55 -0.34 -7.68 11.56
CA TYR A 55 -0.78 -6.49 12.28
C TYR A 55 -2.30 -6.44 12.36
N PHE A 56 -2.99 -6.70 11.25
CA PHE A 56 -4.44 -6.60 11.17
C PHE A 56 -5.20 -7.72 11.86
N MET A 57 -4.58 -8.88 12.12
CA MET A 57 -5.19 -9.95 12.92
C MET A 57 -5.60 -9.51 14.33
N ARG A 58 -5.02 -8.44 14.87
CA ARG A 58 -5.42 -7.87 16.17
C ARG A 58 -6.74 -7.08 16.13
N PHE A 59 -7.30 -6.82 14.95
CA PHE A 59 -8.55 -6.09 14.76
C PHE A 59 -9.67 -7.05 14.34
N PRO A 60 -10.47 -7.58 15.29
CA PRO A 60 -11.46 -8.63 14.99
C PRO A 60 -12.58 -8.20 14.05
N ARG A 61 -12.77 -6.89 13.85
CA ARG A 61 -13.77 -6.32 12.94
C ARG A 61 -13.25 -6.10 11.51
N LEU A 62 -11.95 -6.28 11.29
CA LEU A 62 -11.34 -6.03 9.99
C LEU A 62 -11.34 -7.33 9.18
N VAL A 63 -12.35 -7.47 8.32
CA VAL A 63 -12.52 -8.67 7.47
C VAL A 63 -11.73 -8.47 6.17
N LYS A 64 -10.83 -9.41 5.85
CA LYS A 64 -10.06 -9.35 4.60
C LYS A 64 -11.03 -9.44 3.41
N ASN A 65 -10.95 -8.48 2.50
CA ASN A 65 -11.76 -8.50 1.29
C ASN A 65 -11.02 -9.30 0.21
N THR A 66 -11.58 -10.46 -0.15
CA THR A 66 -11.04 -11.34 -1.19
C THR A 66 -11.67 -11.10 -2.57
N SER A 67 -12.66 -10.20 -2.65
CA SER A 67 -13.27 -9.85 -3.94
C SER A 67 -12.24 -9.11 -4.81
N PRO A 68 -12.12 -9.45 -6.10
CA PRO A 68 -11.22 -8.73 -7.00
C PRO A 68 -11.58 -7.25 -7.03
N THR A 69 -10.64 -6.39 -6.63
CA THR A 69 -10.73 -4.96 -6.93
C THR A 69 -10.33 -4.75 -8.39
N LYS A 70 -10.98 -3.83 -9.11
CA LYS A 70 -10.65 -3.55 -10.53
C LYS A 70 -9.16 -3.19 -10.75
N ALA A 71 -8.50 -2.69 -9.72
CA ALA A 71 -7.10 -2.27 -9.77
C ALA A 71 -6.11 -3.33 -9.24
N ASN A 72 -6.56 -4.54 -8.88
CA ASN A 72 -5.72 -5.65 -8.41
C ASN A 72 -4.84 -5.31 -7.19
N PHE A 73 -5.39 -4.62 -6.19
CA PHE A 73 -4.70 -4.41 -4.91
C PHE A 73 -4.48 -5.74 -4.19
N ASP A 74 -3.26 -6.01 -3.72
CA ASP A 74 -2.93 -7.27 -3.06
C ASP A 74 -3.42 -7.36 -1.58
N LEU A 75 -3.72 -6.23 -0.94
CA LEU A 75 -4.18 -6.18 0.46
C LEU A 75 -5.35 -5.23 0.63
N CYS A 76 -6.54 -5.79 0.86
CA CYS A 76 -7.78 -5.05 1.07
C CYS A 76 -8.61 -5.64 2.21
N TYR A 77 -9.38 -4.79 2.88
CA TYR A 77 -10.26 -5.13 3.98
C TYR A 77 -11.59 -4.38 3.89
N GLU A 78 -12.66 -4.99 4.40
CA GLU A 78 -13.90 -4.27 4.64
C GLU A 78 -13.67 -3.14 5.66
N TRP A 79 -14.13 -1.95 5.31
CA TRP A 79 -13.92 -0.73 6.07
C TRP A 79 -15.23 -0.23 6.63
N LYS A 80 -15.44 -0.41 7.94
CA LYS A 80 -16.69 -0.07 8.61
C LYS A 80 -16.42 0.69 9.92
N PRO A 81 -17.27 1.66 10.28
CA PRO A 81 -17.22 2.28 11.61
C PRO A 81 -17.25 1.23 12.73
N PRO A 82 -16.57 1.47 13.86
CA PRO A 82 -15.93 2.72 14.26
C PRO A 82 -14.47 2.88 13.79
N LEU A 83 -13.95 1.97 12.95
CA LEU A 83 -12.54 2.04 12.51
C LEU A 83 -12.29 3.30 11.67
N GLY A 84 -11.22 4.01 12.00
CA GLY A 84 -10.77 5.20 11.29
C GLY A 84 -9.29 5.11 10.90
N PHE A 85 -8.82 6.06 10.08
CA PHE A 85 -7.40 6.13 9.69
C PHE A 85 -6.44 6.24 10.88
N LYS A 86 -6.91 6.76 12.03
CA LYS A 86 -6.14 6.83 13.29
C LYS A 86 -5.80 5.45 13.88
N ASP A 87 -6.56 4.41 13.52
CA ASP A 87 -6.38 3.05 14.02
C ASP A 87 -5.44 2.22 13.12
N LEU A 88 -5.06 2.77 11.96
CA LEU A 88 -4.16 2.17 11.00
C LEU A 88 -2.69 2.47 11.32
N PRO A 89 -1.77 1.58 10.95
CA PRO A 89 -0.36 1.79 11.22
C PRO A 89 0.24 2.87 10.31
N THR A 90 1.18 3.64 10.84
CA THR A 90 2.08 4.48 10.04
C THR A 90 3.13 3.64 9.35
N LEU A 91 3.60 4.09 8.19
CA LEU A 91 4.76 3.53 7.51
C LEU A 91 5.91 4.52 7.57
N THR A 92 7.12 4.05 7.86
CA THR A 92 8.33 4.88 7.79
C THR A 92 9.31 4.25 6.81
N PHE A 93 9.75 5.01 5.83
CA PHE A 93 10.79 4.60 4.88
C PHE A 93 12.14 5.15 5.35
N HIS A 94 13.09 4.27 5.59
CA HIS A 94 14.40 4.66 6.09
C HIS A 94 15.38 4.86 4.94
N PHE A 95 16.09 5.97 4.96
CA PHE A 95 17.22 6.30 4.10
C PHE A 95 18.45 6.51 4.98
N GLU A 96 19.63 6.61 4.39
CA GLU A 96 20.90 6.66 5.12
C GLU A 96 20.94 7.77 6.18
N ASN A 97 20.44 8.96 5.83
CA ASN A 97 20.45 10.14 6.71
C ASN A 97 19.05 10.78 6.85
N ALA A 98 17.99 10.04 6.52
CA ALA A 98 16.64 10.58 6.52
C ALA A 98 15.58 9.51 6.75
N HIS A 99 14.42 9.94 7.23
CA HIS A 99 13.22 9.13 7.33
C HIS A 99 12.08 9.85 6.61
N LEU A 100 11.28 9.07 5.89
CA LEU A 100 10.04 9.55 5.29
C LEU A 100 8.89 8.85 5.99
N ASP A 101 8.14 9.59 6.79
CA ASP A 101 6.93 9.10 7.43
C ASP A 101 5.74 9.28 6.48
N SER A 102 5.04 8.17 6.23
CA SER A 102 3.80 8.10 5.49
C SER A 102 2.66 7.88 6.47
N LYS A 103 1.75 8.85 6.53
CA LYS A 103 0.56 8.75 7.38
C LYS A 103 -0.36 7.67 6.79
N PRO A 104 -1.26 7.09 7.59
CA PRO A 104 -2.20 6.09 7.06
C PRO A 104 -3.02 6.59 5.87
N GLN A 105 -3.34 7.89 5.84
CA GLN A 105 -4.02 8.55 4.72
C GLN A 105 -3.22 8.51 3.41
N ASP A 106 -1.90 8.41 3.50
CA ASP A 106 -0.98 8.37 2.35
C ASP A 106 -0.61 6.93 1.97
N ALA A 107 -0.82 5.97 2.87
CA ALA A 107 -0.49 4.56 2.66
C ALA A 107 -1.70 3.71 2.23
N PHE A 108 -2.92 4.13 2.58
CA PHE A 108 -4.14 3.36 2.35
C PHE A 108 -5.20 4.17 1.60
N ILE A 109 -5.97 3.46 0.77
CA ILE A 109 -6.98 4.02 -0.12
C ILE A 109 -8.33 3.40 0.21
N THR A 110 -9.38 4.21 0.30
CA THR A 110 -10.75 3.71 0.44
C THR A 110 -11.50 3.75 -0.89
N PHE A 111 -12.24 2.68 -1.17
CA PHE A 111 -13.12 2.57 -2.34
C PHE A 111 -14.55 2.32 -1.88
N GLN A 112 -15.51 2.97 -2.53
CA GLN A 112 -16.91 2.58 -2.43
C GLN A 112 -17.15 1.38 -3.34
N VAL A 113 -17.64 0.27 -2.79
CA VAL A 113 -18.04 -0.93 -3.52
C VAL A 113 -19.47 -1.25 -3.11
N ASP A 114 -20.41 -0.97 -4.00
CA ASP A 114 -21.85 -0.99 -3.73
C ASP A 114 -22.21 -0.18 -2.46
N GLN A 115 -22.76 -0.83 -1.43
CA GLN A 115 -23.10 -0.21 -0.14
C GLN A 115 -21.97 -0.27 0.89
N ASN A 116 -20.84 -0.91 0.56
CA ASN A 116 -19.71 -1.10 1.47
C ASN A 116 -18.54 -0.18 1.10
N VAL A 117 -17.67 0.07 2.08
CA VAL A 117 -16.36 0.69 1.85
C VAL A 117 -15.28 -0.36 2.01
N VAL A 118 -14.28 -0.31 1.15
CA VAL A 118 -13.11 -1.20 1.18
C VAL A 118 -11.86 -0.35 1.35
N LEU A 119 -11.02 -0.69 2.32
CA LEU A 119 -9.70 -0.09 2.51
C LEU A 119 -8.65 -0.99 1.88
N CYS A 120 -7.79 -0.46 1.03
CA CYS A 120 -6.68 -1.19 0.41
C CYS A 120 -5.35 -0.48 0.64
N LEU A 121 -4.26 -1.25 0.70
CA LEU A 121 -2.91 -0.72 0.70
C LEU A 121 -2.57 -0.10 -0.66
N GLY A 122 -2.15 1.17 -0.70
CA GLY A 122 -1.80 1.93 -1.91
C GLY A 122 -0.45 1.60 -2.53
N PHE A 123 0.05 0.38 -2.32
CA PHE A 123 1.35 -0.09 -2.79
C PHE A 123 1.19 -1.27 -3.73
N PHE A 124 2.05 -1.33 -4.74
CA PHE A 124 2.14 -2.44 -5.69
C PHE A 124 3.55 -3.03 -5.71
N LYS A 125 3.66 -4.29 -6.13
CA LYS A 125 4.96 -4.92 -6.36
C LYS A 125 5.58 -4.44 -7.67
N ASP A 126 6.88 -4.24 -7.64
CA ASP A 126 7.71 -3.98 -8.82
C ASP A 126 8.97 -4.86 -8.77
N LYS A 127 9.46 -5.27 -9.95
CA LYS A 127 10.62 -6.16 -10.08
C LYS A 127 11.93 -5.40 -10.25
N VAL A 128 11.85 -4.13 -10.62
CA VAL A 128 12.97 -3.30 -11.04
C VAL A 128 13.43 -2.41 -9.89
N ARG A 129 12.51 -1.68 -9.23
CA ARG A 129 12.86 -0.63 -8.27
C ARG A 129 11.70 -0.30 -7.32
N SER A 130 11.97 0.55 -6.34
CA SER A 130 10.90 1.16 -5.52
C SER A 130 10.61 2.60 -5.97
N LEU A 131 9.36 3.02 -5.82
CA LEU A 131 8.88 4.37 -6.07
C LEU A 131 7.88 4.71 -4.97
N ILE A 132 8.14 5.78 -4.22
CA ILE A 132 7.19 6.30 -3.24
C ILE A 132 6.49 7.48 -3.89
N GLY A 133 5.22 7.27 -4.22
CA GLY A 133 4.33 8.29 -4.75
C GLY A 133 3.89 9.25 -3.66
N SER A 134 3.50 10.47 -4.03
CA SER A 134 2.72 11.32 -3.14
C SER A 134 1.25 10.92 -3.26
N PHE A 135 0.79 10.01 -2.41
CA PHE A 135 -0.64 9.75 -2.32
C PHE A 135 -1.32 10.98 -1.71
N ARG A 136 -1.86 11.85 -2.56
CA ARG A 136 -2.80 12.89 -2.13
C ARG A 136 -4.16 12.23 -2.10
N GLN A 137 -4.85 12.29 -0.96
CA GLN A 137 -6.23 11.80 -0.83
C GLN A 137 -7.16 12.52 -1.83
N VAL A 138 -7.29 11.97 -3.03
CA VAL A 138 -8.45 12.21 -3.87
C VAL A 138 -9.48 11.17 -3.40
N ASN A 139 -10.66 11.62 -2.98
CA ASN A 139 -11.78 10.72 -2.72
C ASN A 139 -12.13 9.99 -4.02
N TYR A 140 -11.53 8.83 -4.25
CA TYR A 140 -11.78 8.00 -5.44
C TYR A 140 -13.13 7.30 -5.28
N ARG A 141 -14.20 7.99 -5.69
CA ARG A 141 -15.53 7.40 -5.81
C ARG A 141 -15.61 6.66 -7.14
N PHE A 142 -15.23 5.38 -7.16
CA PHE A 142 -15.57 4.50 -8.27
C PHE A 142 -17.04 4.08 -8.13
N ILE A 143 -17.93 4.77 -8.84
CA ILE A 143 -19.33 4.35 -8.94
C ILE A 143 -19.35 3.10 -9.85
N HIS A 144 -19.65 1.95 -9.26
CA HIS A 144 -19.93 0.74 -10.01
C HIS A 144 -21.36 0.83 -10.56
N ASP A 145 -21.50 1.12 -11.86
CA ASP A 145 -22.71 0.77 -12.59
C ASP A 145 -22.62 -0.71 -12.97
N LEU A 146 -23.33 -1.56 -12.22
CA LEU A 146 -23.68 -2.90 -12.66
C LEU A 146 -24.82 -2.79 -13.68
N LYS A 147 -24.53 -2.31 -14.89
CA LYS A 147 -25.49 -2.39 -16.00
C LYS A 147 -24.84 -2.97 -17.25
N GLY A 148 -25.23 -4.22 -17.52
CA GLY A 148 -25.51 -4.66 -18.88
C GLY A 148 -24.50 -5.59 -19.53
N ALA A 149 -24.36 -6.81 -19.01
CA ALA A 149 -24.19 -7.94 -19.91
C ALA A 149 -25.53 -8.17 -20.65
N LYS A 150 -25.75 -7.42 -21.73
CA LYS A 150 -26.68 -7.82 -22.79
C LYS A 150 -25.85 -7.91 -24.07
N ASN A 151 -25.57 -9.14 -24.46
CA ASN A 151 -24.98 -9.47 -25.74
C ASN A 151 -25.91 -8.97 -26.85
N SER A 152 -25.36 -8.17 -27.75
CA SER A 152 -25.83 -7.98 -29.13
C SER A 152 -25.35 -9.13 -30.00
#